data_AF-A0A329I361-F1
#
_entry.id   AF-A0A329I361-F1
#
_cell.length_a   1.000
_cell.length_b   1.000
_cell.length_c   1.000
_cell.angle_alpha   90.00
_cell.angle_beta   90.00
_cell.angle_gamma   90.00
#
_symmetry.space_group_name_H-M   'P 1'
#
loop_
_entity.id
_entity.type
_entity.pdbx_description
1 polymer ?
#
loop_
_entity_poly.entity_id
_entity_poly.type
_entity_poly.pdbx_seq_one_letter_code
_entity_poly.pdbx_strand_id
1 'polypeptide(L)'
;MTQGGEGRQIGKGGCLGLILLSILFAVVVFGSIIYVYRHNATPANRANEQQAIDQCLARANAPETSPADRQALMENCQEMQKQFLKKYPDAAR
;
A
#
# COMPACT_ATOMS: atom_id res chain seq x y z
N MET A 1 46.50 -30.23 -17.56
CA MET A 1 47.35 -29.54 -16.57
C MET A 1 46.43 -28.74 -15.67
N THR A 2 46.22 -29.21 -14.45
CA THR A 2 45.34 -28.59 -13.43
C THR A 2 46.21 -28.05 -12.30
N GLN A 3 46.26 -26.73 -12.14
CA GLN A 3 46.72 -25.98 -10.95
C GLN A 3 46.66 -24.47 -11.29
N GLY A 4 46.30 -23.52 -10.43
CA GLY A 4 45.87 -23.50 -9.03
C GLY A 4 44.80 -22.40 -8.88
N GLY A 5 43.95 -22.39 -7.86
CA GLY A 5 44.35 -22.34 -6.46
C GLY A 5 44.34 -20.90 -5.91
N GLU A 6 43.32 -20.09 -6.21
CA GLU A 6 43.08 -18.82 -5.50
C GLU A 6 41.93 -18.98 -4.50
N GLY A 7 42.18 -19.79 -3.47
CA GLY A 7 41.46 -19.68 -2.21
C GLY A 7 41.95 -18.44 -1.47
N ARG A 8 41.46 -17.24 -1.83
CA ARG A 8 41.63 -16.04 -0.98
C ARG A 8 40.97 -16.36 0.35
N GLN A 9 41.79 -16.48 1.39
CA GLN A 9 41.33 -16.65 2.76
C GLN A 9 40.41 -15.48 3.13
N ILE A 10 39.10 -15.68 3.04
CA ILE A 10 38.12 -14.78 3.64
C ILE A 10 38.25 -15.00 5.14
N GLY A 11 39.14 -14.22 5.78
CA GLY A 11 39.24 -14.22 7.25
C GLY A 11 37.86 -13.99 7.87
N LYS A 12 37.62 -14.49 9.08
CA LYS A 12 36.33 -14.38 9.79
C LYS A 12 35.67 -12.99 9.74
N GLY A 13 36.46 -11.91 9.62
CA GLY A 13 35.96 -10.54 9.42
C GLY A 13 35.36 -10.25 8.03
N GLY A 14 35.79 -10.94 6.98
CA GLY A 14 35.27 -10.78 5.61
C GLY A 14 33.88 -11.40 5.43
N CYS A 15 33.63 -12.60 5.99
CA CYS A 15 32.29 -13.19 5.96
C CYS A 15 31.29 -12.36 6.76
N LEU A 16 31.68 -11.87 7.93
CA LEU A 16 30.80 -11.03 8.74
C LEU A 16 30.47 -9.71 8.03
N GLY A 17 31.46 -9.10 7.36
CA GLY A 17 31.27 -7.88 6.56
C GLY A 17 30.30 -8.08 5.40
N LEU A 18 30.39 -9.20 4.68
CA LEU A 18 29.46 -9.51 3.58
C LEU A 18 28.03 -9.74 4.08
N ILE A 19 27.86 -10.36 5.23
CA ILE A 19 26.54 -10.56 5.85
C ILE A 19 25.96 -9.21 6.30
N LEU A 20 26.76 -8.34 6.92
CA LEU A 20 26.28 -7.01 7.34
C LEU A 20 25.91 -6.14 6.13
N LEU A 21 26.71 -6.19 5.06
CA LEU A 21 26.42 -5.47 3.83
C LEU A 21 25.11 -5.95 3.19
N SER A 22 24.87 -7.26 3.15
CA SER A 22 23.64 -7.80 2.57
C SER A 22 22.40 -7.47 3.40
N ILE A 23 22.51 -7.50 4.74
CA ILE A 23 21.43 -7.06 5.63
C ILE A 23 21.15 -5.56 5.42
N LEU A 24 22.19 -4.72 5.40
CA LEU A 24 22.03 -3.28 5.18
C LEU A 24 21.35 -3.01 3.83
N PHE A 25 21.81 -3.69 2.77
CA PHE A 25 21.23 -3.58 1.43
C PHE A 25 19.74 -3.96 1.43
N ALA A 26 19.38 -5.09 2.05
CA ALA A 26 17.99 -5.51 2.16
C ALA A 26 17.15 -4.46 2.91
N VAL A 27 17.64 -3.95 4.05
CA VAL A 27 16.95 -2.91 4.82
C VAL A 27 16.74 -1.65 4.00
N VAL A 28 17.74 -1.20 3.23
CA VAL A 28 17.61 -0.03 2.36
C VAL A 28 16.59 -0.28 1.26
N VAL A 29 16.67 -1.40 0.54
CA VAL A 29 15.74 -1.72 -0.55
C VAL A 29 14.30 -1.84 -0.06
N PHE A 30 14.06 -2.69 0.94
CA PHE A 30 12.71 -2.88 1.46
C PHE A 30 12.20 -1.62 2.17
N GLY A 31 13.06 -0.90 2.89
CA GLY A 31 12.73 0.37 3.52
C GLY A 31 12.31 1.44 2.51
N SER A 32 13.05 1.60 1.42
CA SER A 32 12.72 2.53 0.34
C SER A 32 11.41 2.16 -0.35
N ILE A 33 11.17 0.88 -0.63
CA ILE A 33 9.90 0.41 -1.20
C ILE A 33 8.75 0.77 -0.26
N ILE A 34 8.85 0.39 1.02
CA ILE A 34 7.82 0.68 2.03
C ILE A 34 7.58 2.19 2.16
N TYR A 35 8.65 3.00 2.15
CA TYR A 35 8.57 4.45 2.22
C TYR A 35 7.80 5.04 1.04
N VAL A 36 8.14 4.64 -0.20
CA VAL A 36 7.46 5.08 -1.41
C VAL A 36 5.99 4.67 -1.40
N TYR A 37 5.68 3.43 -1.01
CA TYR A 37 4.30 2.97 -0.90
C TYR A 37 3.52 3.71 0.19
N ARG A 38 4.10 3.93 1.38
CA ARG A 38 3.42 4.68 2.45
C ARG A 38 3.17 6.14 2.07
N HIS A 39 4.11 6.79 1.39
CA HIS A 39 4.00 8.20 1.04
C HIS A 39 3.04 8.42 -0.15
N ASN A 40 3.08 7.54 -1.16
CA ASN A 40 2.14 7.61 -2.29
C ASN A 40 0.75 7.01 -1.98
N ALA A 41 0.64 6.16 -0.96
CA ALA A 41 -0.64 5.60 -0.55
C ALA A 41 -1.62 6.67 -0.05
N THR A 42 -1.18 7.82 0.44
CA THR A 42 -2.12 8.80 1.01
C THR A 42 -2.98 9.48 -0.06
N PRO A 43 -2.43 10.09 -1.14
CA PRO A 43 -3.26 10.70 -2.18
C PRO A 43 -3.92 9.66 -3.10
N ALA A 44 -3.22 8.58 -3.49
CA ALA A 44 -3.77 7.56 -4.37
C ALA A 44 -4.86 6.71 -3.69
N ASN A 45 -4.68 6.29 -2.43
CA ASN A 45 -5.76 5.57 -1.74
C ASN A 45 -6.96 6.47 -1.46
N ARG A 46 -6.73 7.75 -1.13
CA ARG A 46 -7.82 8.70 -0.95
C ARG A 46 -8.65 8.83 -2.22
N ALA A 47 -8.01 8.97 -3.38
CA ALA A 47 -8.69 9.02 -4.67
C ALA A 47 -9.47 7.72 -4.97
N ASN A 48 -8.88 6.55 -4.70
CA ASN A 48 -9.54 5.27 -4.91
C ASN A 48 -10.74 5.05 -3.97
N GLU A 49 -10.62 5.42 -2.69
CA GLU A 49 -11.73 5.33 -1.73
C GLU A 49 -12.85 6.33 -2.04
N GLN A 50 -12.50 7.55 -2.48
CA GLN A 50 -13.49 8.52 -2.95
C GLN A 50 -14.23 7.98 -4.19
N GLN A 51 -13.50 7.43 -5.17
CA GLN A 51 -14.11 6.80 -6.35
C GLN A 51 -15.03 5.63 -6.00
N ALA A 52 -14.69 4.84 -4.97
CA ALA A 52 -15.56 3.75 -4.51
C ALA A 52 -16.87 4.28 -3.92
N ILE A 53 -16.83 5.40 -3.18
CA ILE A 53 -18.03 6.08 -2.66
C ILE A 53 -18.86 6.62 -3.83
N ASP A 54 -18.24 7.30 -4.80
CA ASP A 54 -18.94 7.86 -5.96
C ASP A 54 -19.63 6.75 -6.79
N GLN A 55 -18.96 5.61 -6.97
CA GLN A 55 -19.56 4.45 -7.63
C GLN A 55 -20.71 3.85 -6.82
N CYS A 56 -20.62 3.83 -5.49
CA CYS A 56 -21.72 3.41 -4.63
C CYS A 56 -22.94 4.32 -4.84
N LEU A 57 -22.73 5.63 -4.82
CA LEU A 57 -23.78 6.63 -5.06
C LEU A 57 -24.38 6.51 -6.46
N ALA A 58 -23.55 6.30 -7.48
CA ALA A 58 -24.01 6.10 -8.86
C ALA A 58 -24.89 4.86 -8.97
N ARG A 59 -24.50 3.75 -8.33
CA ARG A 59 -25.30 2.51 -8.29
C ARG A 59 -26.61 2.70 -7.53
N ALA A 60 -26.60 3.41 -6.40
CA ALA A 60 -27.81 3.66 -5.63
C ALA A 60 -28.83 4.51 -6.43
N ASN A 61 -28.34 5.47 -7.22
CA ASN A 61 -29.16 6.35 -8.04
C ASN A 61 -29.48 5.79 -9.43
N ALA A 62 -28.98 4.59 -9.76
CA ALA A 62 -29.21 3.99 -11.06
C ALA A 62 -30.72 3.72 -11.27
N PRO A 63 -31.24 3.93 -12.49
CA PRO A 63 -32.65 3.75 -12.79
C PRO A 63 -33.11 2.29 -12.65
N GLU A 64 -32.19 1.33 -12.79
CA GLU A 64 -32.44 -0.11 -12.62
C GLU A 64 -32.54 -0.56 -11.16
N THR A 65 -32.19 0.28 -10.19
CA THR A 65 -32.20 -0.09 -8.77
C THR A 65 -33.61 -0.02 -8.18
N SER A 66 -34.08 -1.14 -7.63
CA SER A 66 -35.35 -1.22 -6.92
C SER A 66 -35.42 -0.20 -5.78
N PRO A 67 -36.57 0.41 -5.50
CA PRO A 67 -36.71 1.40 -4.43
C PRO A 67 -36.33 0.88 -3.04
N ALA A 68 -36.56 -0.41 -2.75
CA ALA A 68 -36.15 -1.04 -1.50
C ALA A 68 -34.61 -1.19 -1.42
N ASP A 69 -33.97 -1.59 -2.52
CA ASP A 69 -32.51 -1.77 -2.59
C ASP A 69 -31.77 -0.44 -2.60
N ARG A 70 -32.38 0.60 -3.20
CA ARG A 70 -31.82 1.96 -3.23
C ARG A 70 -31.61 2.52 -1.83
N GLN A 71 -32.55 2.28 -0.92
CA GLN A 71 -32.47 2.78 0.45
C GLN A 71 -31.34 2.08 1.23
N ALA A 72 -31.25 0.75 1.12
CA ALA A 72 -30.16 -0.01 1.72
C ALA A 72 -28.79 0.32 1.10
N LEU A 73 -28.71 0.55 -0.21
CA LEU A 73 -27.49 1.02 -0.87
C LEU A 73 -27.10 2.41 -0.38
N MET A 74 -28.05 3.35 -0.26
CA MET A 74 -27.79 4.70 0.24
C MET A 74 -27.21 4.68 1.66
N GLU A 75 -27.75 3.86 2.56
CA GLU A 75 -27.22 3.70 3.92
C GLU A 75 -25.79 3.14 3.91
N ASN A 76 -25.52 2.14 3.06
CA ASN A 76 -24.17 1.62 2.88
C ASN A 76 -23.20 2.67 2.34
N CYS A 77 -23.60 3.48 1.35
CA CYS A 77 -22.77 4.55 0.82
C CYS A 77 -22.48 5.62 1.89
N GLN A 78 -23.46 5.94 2.74
CA GLN A 78 -23.26 6.86 3.88
C GLN A 78 -22.27 6.32 4.91
N GLU A 79 -22.34 5.03 5.24
CA GLU A 79 -21.35 4.42 6.16
C GLU A 79 -19.94 4.42 5.55
N MET A 80 -19.80 4.17 4.25
CA MET A 80 -18.51 4.30 3.56
C MET A 80 -17.98 5.74 3.64
N GLN A 81 -18.83 6.75 3.46
CA GLN A 81 -18.48 8.16 3.62
C GLN A 81 -18.00 8.47 5.05
N LYS A 82 -18.69 7.96 6.08
CA LYS A 82 -18.29 8.14 7.48
C LYS A 82 -16.93 7.52 7.77
N GLN A 83 -16.68 6.31 7.28
CA GLN A 83 -15.38 5.63 7.42
C GLN A 83 -14.26 6.43 6.76
N PHE A 84 -14.53 6.98 5.57
CA PHE A 84 -13.59 7.83 4.85
C PHE A 84 -13.27 9.11 5.62
N LEU A 85 -14.27 9.84 6.13
CA LEU A 85 -14.05 11.06 6.92
C LEU A 85 -13.32 10.78 8.23
N LYS A 86 -13.55 9.61 8.85
CA LYS A 86 -12.82 9.17 10.04
C LYS A 86 -11.34 8.88 9.73
N LYS A 87 -11.06 8.32 8.55
CA LYS A 87 -9.70 8.00 8.09
C LYS A 87 -8.95 9.23 7.57
N TYR A 88 -9.69 10.20 7.02
CA TYR A 88 -9.17 11.43 6.41
C TYR A 88 -9.90 12.67 6.97
N PRO A 89 -9.60 13.10 8.20
CA PRO A 89 -10.28 14.23 8.84
C PRO A 89 -10.10 15.55 8.08
N ASP A 90 -9.00 15.72 7.35
CA ASP A 90 -8.74 16.88 6.48
C ASP A 90 -9.60 16.91 5.21
N ALA A 91 -10.39 15.86 4.94
CA ALA A 91 -11.35 15.83 3.83
C ALA A 91 -12.68 16.52 4.16
N ALA A 92 -12.95 16.81 5.44
CA ALA A 92 -14.16 17.48 5.90
C ALA A 92 -13.99 19.01 6.09
N ARG A 93 -12.78 19.53 5.87
CA ARG A 93 -12.45 20.97 5.89
C ARG A 93 -12.59 21.55 4.49
#